data_AF-A0A3N5TRL3-F1
#
_entry.id   AF-A0A3N5TRL3-F1
#
_cell.length_a   1.000
_cell.length_b   1.000
_cell.length_c   1.000
_cell.angle_alpha   90.00
_cell.angle_beta   90.00
_cell.angle_gamma   90.00
#
_symmetry.space_group_name_H-M   'P 1'
#
loop_
_entity.id
_entity.type
_entity.pdbx_description
1 polymer ?
#
loop_
_entity_poly.entity_id
_entity_poly.type
_entity_poly.pdbx_seq_one_letter_code
_entity_poly.pdbx_strand_id
1 'polypeptide(L)' 'MTVLNDLNRFYLVMDTIDRLPQTCDRGIYLTQQLKDKLIEHRQYIDKHVQVMPEIRDWNWRGSH' A
#
# COMPACT_ATOMS: atom_id res chain seq x y z
N MET A 1 13.51 -3.53 4.45
CA MET A 1 12.58 -2.85 5.38
C MET A 1 12.10 -1.55 4.75
N THR A 2 10.92 -1.55 4.13
CA THR A 2 10.32 -0.33 3.52
C THR A 2 9.08 0.14 4.26
N VAL A 3 8.29 -0.79 4.81
CA VAL A 3 7.10 -0.48 5.64
C VAL A 3 7.48 0.25 6.93
N LEU A 4 8.56 -0.17 7.60
CA LEU A 4 9.03 0.49 8.84
C LEU A 4 9.62 1.88 8.63
N ASN A 5 9.88 2.25 7.37
CA ASN A 5 10.43 3.54 6.98
C ASN A 5 9.39 4.39 6.25
N ASP A 6 8.11 4.00 6.24
CA ASP A 6 7.02 4.66 5.52
C ASP A 6 7.28 4.82 4.00
N LEU A 7 8.19 4.03 3.43
CA LEU A 7 8.55 4.03 2.00
C LEU A 7 7.84 2.93 1.21
N ASN A 8 6.86 2.27 1.82
CA ASN A 8 6.06 1.28 1.10
C ASN A 8 5.08 1.96 0.15
N ARG A 9 4.79 1.32 -0.99
CA ARG A 9 3.85 1.80 -2.02
C ARG A 9 2.51 2.29 -1.47
N PHE A 10 2.01 1.72 -0.38
CA PHE A 10 0.74 2.13 0.20
C PHE A 10 0.85 3.53 0.83
N TYR A 11 1.93 3.79 1.58
CA TYR A 11 2.22 5.11 2.14
C TYR A 11 2.42 6.15 1.04
N LEU A 12 3.16 5.82 -0.03
CA LEU A 12 3.36 6.75 -1.15
C LEU A 12 2.04 7.16 -1.83
N VAL A 13 1.07 6.25 -1.94
CA VAL A 13 -0.26 6.56 -2.47
C VAL A 13 -1.05 7.44 -1.50
N MET A 14 -1.04 7.14 -0.20
CA MET A 14 -1.70 7.98 0.81
C MET A 14 -1.13 9.40 0.81
N ASP A 15 0.19 9.54 0.82
CA ASP A 15 0.89 10.84 0.72
C ASP A 15 0.50 11.62 -0.54
N THR A 16 0.29 10.91 -1.66
CA THR A 16 -0.15 11.53 -2.90
C THR A 16 -1.57 12.05 -2.79
N ILE A 17 -2.47 11.28 -2.17
CA ILE A 17 -3.87 11.68 -1.92
C ILE A 17 -3.91 12.92 -1.03
N ASP A 18 -3.14 12.92 0.07
CA ASP A 18 -3.11 14.04 1.02
C ASP A 18 -2.62 15.35 0.38
N ARG A 19 -1.80 15.26 -0.67
CA ARG A 19 -1.28 16.42 -1.43
C ARG A 19 -2.19 16.88 -2.57
N LEU A 20 -3.20 16.08 -2.94
CA LEU A 20 -4.08 16.34 -4.07
C LEU A 20 -5.53 16.61 -3.58
N PRO A 21 -5.85 17.85 -3.17
CA PRO A 21 -7.15 18.16 -2.58
C PRO A 21 -8.35 17.86 -3.50
N GLN A 22 -8.12 17.73 -4.81
CA GLN A 22 -9.15 17.37 -5.78
C GLN A 22 -9.64 15.90 -5.69
N THR A 23 -8.98 15.04 -4.91
CA THR A 23 -9.40 13.63 -4.78
C THR A 23 -10.66 13.44 -3.94
N CYS A 24 -11.00 14.41 -3.09
CA CYS A 24 -12.19 14.43 -2.21
C CYS A 24 -12.50 13.05 -1.60
N ASP A 25 -13.77 12.65 -1.60
CA ASP A 25 -14.27 11.41 -0.97
C ASP A 25 -13.63 10.13 -1.53
N ARG A 26 -13.27 10.12 -2.82
CA ARG A 26 -12.61 8.97 -3.46
C ARG A 26 -11.22 8.72 -2.88
N GLY A 27 -10.49 9.81 -2.59
CA GLY A 27 -9.20 9.74 -1.90
C GLY A 27 -9.35 9.15 -0.50
N ILE A 28 -10.33 9.62 0.27
CA ILE A 28 -10.60 9.14 1.64
C ILE A 28 -10.89 7.63 1.64
N TYR A 29 -11.76 7.17 0.73
CA TYR A 29 -12.11 5.75 0.64
C TYR A 29 -10.91 4.87 0.26
N LEU A 30 -10.06 5.35 -0.66
CA LEU A 30 -8.85 4.64 -1.03
C LEU A 30 -7.85 4.59 0.13
N THR A 31 -7.64 5.70 0.84
CA THR A 31 -6.78 5.75 2.02
C THR A 31 -7.23 4.75 3.09
N GLN A 32 -8.54 4.60 3.33
CA GLN A 32 -9.04 3.61 4.28
C GLN A 32 -8.69 2.17 3.86
N GLN A 33 -8.94 1.81 2.60
CA GLN A 33 -8.60 0.48 2.08
C GLN A 33 -7.10 0.18 2.18
N LEU A 34 -6.26 1.18 1.92
CA LEU A 34 -4.80 1.02 2.00
C LEU A 34 -4.32 0.86 3.46
N LYS A 35 -5.00 1.48 4.43
CA LYS A 35 -4.73 1.25 5.86
C LYS A 35 -5.09 -0.18 6.26
N ASP A 36 -6.22 -0.69 5.78
CA ASP A 36 -6.62 -2.08 6.01
C ASP A 36 -5.59 -3.05 5.40
N LYS A 37 -5.06 -2.72 4.22
CA LYS A 37 -3.97 -3.50 3.58
C LYS A 37 -2.67 -3.49 4.38
N LEU A 38 -2.31 -2.39 5.04
CA LEU A 38 -1.14 -2.35 5.92
C LEU A 38 -1.30 -3.29 7.12
N ILE A 39 -2.51 -3.38 7.67
CA ILE A 39 -2.84 -4.31 8.76
C ILE A 39 -2.73 -5.75 8.26
N GLU A 40 -3.35 -6.07 7.12
CA GLU A 40 -3.28 -7.39 6.48
C GLU A 40 -1.82 -7.79 6.24
N HIS A 41 -1.02 -6.87 5.71
CA HIS A 41 0.39 -7.09 5.43
C HIS A 41 1.20 -7.44 6.67
N ARG A 42 0.98 -6.72 7.78
CA ARG A 42 1.64 -7.01 9.05
C ARG A 42 1.26 -8.39 9.56
N GLN A 43 -0.04 -8.71 9.58
CA GLN A 43 -0.54 -10.02 9.99
C GLN A 43 0.02 -11.15 9.13
N TYR A 44 0.16 -10.92 7.83
CA TYR A 44 0.70 -11.89 6.90
C TYR A 44 2.18 -12.19 7.16
N ILE A 45 2.99 -11.15 7.39
CA ILE A 45 4.40 -11.32 7.76
C ILE A 45 4.52 -12.07 9.07
N ASP A 46 3.75 -11.70 10.09
CA ASP A 46 3.80 -12.34 11.41
C ASP A 46 3.47 -13.85 11.32
N LYS A 47 2.55 -14.23 10.42
CA LYS A 47 2.12 -15.62 10.25
C LYS A 47 3.01 -16.44 9.32
N HIS A 48 3.51 -15.85 8.24
CA HIS A 48 4.16 -16.58 7.15
C HIS A 48 5.65 -16.27 7.00
N VAL A 49 6.18 -15.30 7.76
CA VAL A 49 7.59 -14.85 7.71
C VAL A 49 8.02 -14.43 6.30
N GLN A 50 7.07 -14.00 5.48
CA GLN A 50 7.29 -13.54 4.11
C GLN A 50 6.33 -12.38 3.78
N VAL A 51 6.72 -11.58 2.79
CA VAL A 51 5.91 -10.50 2.24
C VAL A 51 4.72 -11.07 1.46
N MET A 52 3.59 -10.36 1.44
CA MET A 52 2.39 -10.78 0.71
C MET A 52 2.69 -11.06 -0.78
N PRO A 53 2.07 -12.09 -1.40
CA PRO A 53 2.22 -12.38 -2.83
C PRO A 53 1.86 -11.19 -3.72
N GLU A 54 0.82 -10.43 -3.34
CA GLU A 54 0.41 -9.19 -4.01
C GLU A 54 1.54 -8.14 -4.08
N ILE A 55 2.49 -8.18 -3.15
CA ILE A 55 3.67 -7.31 -3.17
C ILE A 55 4.83 -7.97 -3.88
N ARG A 56 5.13 -9.21 -3.53
CA ARG A 56 6.30 -9.94 -4.03
C ARG A 56 6.22 -10.22 -5.53
N ASP A 57 5.05 -10.58 -6.01
CA ASP A 57 4.83 -11.09 -7.37
C ASP A 57 4.30 -9.99 -8.31
N TRP A 58 4.30 -8.74 -7.84
CA TRP A 58 3.83 -7.60 -8.60
C TRP A 58 4.78 -7.24 -9.75
N ASN A 59 4.20 -6.95 -10.91
CA ASN A 59 4.93 -6.55 -12.11
C ASN A 59 4.20 -5.40 -12.80
N TRP A 60 4.97 -4.51 -13.44
CA TRP A 60 4.41 -3.48 -14.31
C TRP A 60 3.70 -4.15 -15.50
N ARG A 61 2.44 -3.79 -15.73
CA ARG A 61 1.71 -4.24 -16.94
C ARG A 61 2.15 -3.35 -18.11
N GLY A 62 2.83 -3.93 -19.10
CA GLY A 62 3.30 -3.20 -20.29
C GLY A 62 4.81 -3.30 -20.57
N SER A 63 5.57 -4.03 -19.74
CA SER A 63 6.92 -4.46 -20.09
C SER A 63 6.84 -5.64 -21.06
N HIS A 64 6.85 -5.34 -22.36
CA HIS A 64 7.23 -6.27 -23.41
C HIS A 64 8.74 -6.19 -23.65
#